data_AF-A0A4R0DKM7-F1
#
_entry.id   AF-A0A4R0DKM7-F1
#
_cell.length_a   1.000
_cell.length_b   1.000
_cell.length_c   1.000
_cell.angle_alpha   90.00
_cell.angle_beta   90.00
_cell.angle_gamma   90.00
#
_symmetry.space_group_name_H-M   'P 1'
#
loop_
_entity.id
_entity.type
_entity.pdbx_description
1 polymer ?
#
loop_
_entity_poly.entity_id
_entity_poly.type
_entity_poly.pdbx_seq_one_letter_code
_entity_poly.pdbx_strand_id
1 'polypeptide(L)'
;MKKAAMFLFVVVVLAGIGIYITYLRLQQHEQMRGQYTQQLIQEQKQLIDEQRKKLGHVPDQLPEQKAQVNVAPSIVSRPAPAQKPMPSPLGYFKCDGRQYCSQMHSLAEARWFIHNCPNTKMDGNRDGEPCESDSRRNTDPNWQ
;
A
#
# COMPACT_ATOMS: atom_id res chain seq x y z
N MET A 1 -22.77 -58.21 24.11
CA MET A 1 -23.33 -57.20 23.18
C MET A 1 -23.50 -55.81 23.80
N LYS A 2 -24.11 -55.67 24.98
CA LYS A 2 -24.36 -54.34 25.61
C LYS A 2 -23.10 -53.50 25.91
N LYS A 3 -21.99 -54.14 26.33
CA LYS A 3 -20.71 -53.45 26.58
C LYS A 3 -20.10 -52.86 25.30
N ALA A 4 -20.14 -53.60 24.19
CA ALA A 4 -19.65 -53.12 22.90
C ALA A 4 -20.46 -51.92 22.38
N ALA A 5 -21.79 -51.96 22.55
CA ALA A 5 -22.65 -50.83 22.22
C ALA A 5 -22.36 -49.59 23.08
N MET A 6 -22.08 -49.77 24.37
CA MET A 6 -21.67 -48.68 25.27
C MET A 6 -20.34 -48.05 24.87
N PHE A 7 -19.33 -48.85 24.52
CA PHE A 7 -18.04 -48.32 24.06
C PHE A 7 -18.17 -47.56 22.74
N LEU A 8 -18.98 -48.04 21.79
CA LEU A 8 -19.24 -47.32 20.54
C LEU A 8 -19.93 -45.97 20.78
N PHE A 9 -20.90 -45.92 21.69
CA PHE A 9 -21.56 -44.65 22.05
C PHE A 9 -20.57 -43.66 22.64
N VAL A 10 -19.69 -44.10 23.55
CA VAL A 10 -18.65 -43.24 24.14
C VAL A 10 -17.70 -42.71 23.07
N VAL A 11 -17.25 -43.54 22.13
CA VAL A 11 -16.35 -43.10 21.05
C VAL A 11 -17.01 -42.05 20.15
N VAL A 12 -18.28 -42.24 19.80
CA VAL A 12 -19.04 -41.27 18.97
C VAL A 12 -19.20 -39.93 19.70
N VAL A 13 -19.51 -39.97 21.01
CA VAL A 13 -19.64 -38.76 21.82
C VAL A 13 -18.32 -38.00 21.91
N LEU A 14 -17.21 -38.70 22.14
CA LEU A 14 -15.88 -38.08 22.20
C LEU A 14 -15.44 -37.48 20.85
N ALA A 15 -15.73 -38.17 19.75
CA ALA A 15 -15.49 -37.63 18.41
C ALA A 15 -16.33 -36.37 18.15
N GLY A 16 -17.61 -36.38 18.53
CA GLY A 16 -18.48 -35.22 18.43
C GLY A 16 -18.00 -34.02 19.25
N ILE A 17 -17.54 -34.26 20.49
CA ILE A 17 -16.94 -33.22 21.34
C ILE A 17 -15.66 -32.66 20.70
N GLY A 18 -14.78 -33.51 20.15
CA GLY A 18 -13.56 -33.07 19.47
C GLY A 18 -13.84 -32.20 18.24
N ILE A 19 -14.80 -32.60 17.41
CA ILE A 19 -15.26 -31.81 16.25
C ILE A 19 -15.87 -30.49 16.72
N TYR A 20 -16.65 -30.49 17.80
CA TYR A 20 -17.24 -29.28 18.35
C TYR A 20 -16.18 -28.31 18.91
N ILE A 21 -15.20 -28.81 19.68
CA ILE A 21 -14.12 -27.98 20.22
C ILE A 21 -13.27 -27.37 19.10
N THR A 22 -12.95 -28.14 18.06
CA THR A 22 -12.20 -27.62 16.90
C THR A 22 -12.99 -26.58 16.12
N TYR A 23 -14.30 -26.79 15.92
CA TYR A 23 -15.21 -25.79 15.37
C TYR A 23 -15.20 -24.50 16.21
N LEU A 24 -15.30 -24.60 17.54
CA LEU A 24 -15.25 -23.45 18.45
C LEU A 24 -13.91 -22.69 18.36
N ARG A 25 -12.78 -23.40 18.31
CA ARG A 25 -11.45 -22.80 18.17
C ARG A 25 -11.30 -22.07 16.84
N LEU A 26 -11.80 -22.66 15.77
CA LEU A 26 -11.78 -22.06 14.44
C LEU A 26 -12.59 -20.76 14.43
N GLN A 27 -13.76 -20.77 15.07
CA GLN A 27 -14.60 -19.59 15.21
C GLN A 27 -13.92 -18.47 16.03
N GLN A 28 -13.20 -18.81 17.10
CA GLN A 28 -12.47 -17.84 17.93
C GLN A 28 -11.40 -17.09 17.13
N HIS A 29 -10.67 -17.80 16.27
CA HIS A 29 -9.59 -17.20 15.49
C HIS A 29 -10.08 -16.06 14.58
N GLU A 30 -11.25 -16.23 13.96
CA GLU A 30 -11.86 -15.20 13.13
C GLU A 30 -12.34 -13.98 13.93
N GLN A 31 -12.89 -14.19 15.14
CA GLN A 31 -13.32 -13.08 16.01
C GLN A 31 -12.13 -12.26 16.55
N MET A 32 -11.05 -12.94 16.94
CA MET A 32 -9.81 -12.31 17.41
C MET A 32 -9.20 -11.42 16.32
N ARG A 33 -9.20 -11.88 15.06
CA ARG A 33 -8.76 -11.09 13.90
C ARG A 33 -9.58 -9.81 13.78
N GLY A 34 -10.91 -9.90 13.89
CA GLY A 34 -11.79 -8.72 13.83
C GLY A 34 -11.52 -7.69 14.94
N GLN A 35 -11.38 -8.13 16.19
CA GLN A 35 -11.06 -7.24 17.32
C GLN A 35 -9.67 -6.61 17.18
N TYR A 36 -8.68 -7.39 16.75
CA TYR A 36 -7.31 -6.91 16.51
C TYR A 36 -7.27 -5.86 15.39
N THR A 37 -7.98 -6.08 14.28
CA THR A 37 -8.08 -5.09 13.20
C THR A 37 -8.72 -3.79 13.69
N GLN A 38 -9.76 -3.87 14.53
CA GLN A 38 -10.38 -2.68 15.13
C GLN A 38 -9.41 -1.92 16.05
N GLN A 39 -8.63 -2.64 16.87
CA GLN A 39 -7.61 -2.04 17.73
C GLN A 39 -6.56 -1.26 16.92
N LEU A 40 -6.02 -1.87 15.86
CA LEU A 40 -5.04 -1.20 14.98
C LEU A 40 -5.61 0.06 14.32
N ILE A 41 -6.87 0.01 13.86
CA ILE A 41 -7.55 1.17 13.28
C ILE A 41 -7.68 2.29 14.31
N GLN A 42 -7.99 1.96 15.57
CA GLN A 42 -8.11 2.94 16.64
C GLN A 42 -6.76 3.56 17.01
N GLU A 43 -5.69 2.77 17.08
CA GLU A 43 -4.33 3.29 17.33
C GLU A 43 -3.87 4.22 16.20
N GLN A 44 -4.06 3.81 14.94
CA GLN A 44 -3.77 4.67 13.78
C GLN A 44 -4.55 5.98 13.84
N LYS A 45 -5.82 5.93 14.23
CA LYS A 45 -6.65 7.14 14.38
C LYS A 45 -6.08 8.09 15.44
N GLN A 46 -5.64 7.56 16.59
CA GLN A 46 -5.03 8.38 17.63
C GLN A 46 -3.71 9.01 17.16
N LEU A 47 -2.87 8.27 16.42
CA LEU A 47 -1.64 8.80 15.83
C LEU A 47 -1.95 9.93 14.84
N ILE A 48 -2.95 9.74 13.97
CA ILE A 48 -3.40 10.77 13.01
C ILE A 48 -3.93 12.01 13.74
N ASP A 49 -4.72 11.84 14.80
CA ASP A 49 -5.25 12.94 15.61
C ASP A 49 -4.13 13.71 16.33
N GLU A 50 -3.10 13.00 16.79
CA GLU A 50 -1.91 13.62 17.38
C GLU A 50 -1.12 14.43 16.36
N GLN A 51 -0.92 13.89 15.14
CA GLN A 51 -0.30 14.62 14.04
C GLN A 51 -1.11 15.88 13.71
N ARG A 52 -2.45 15.78 13.66
CA ARG A 52 -3.34 16.94 13.43
C ARG A 52 -3.23 18.00 14.51
N LYS A 53 -3.16 17.63 15.79
CA LYS A 53 -2.96 18.59 16.89
C LYS A 53 -1.62 19.31 16.79
N LYS A 54 -0.56 18.62 16.37
CA LYS A 54 0.77 19.20 16.16
C LYS A 54 0.86 20.09 14.91
N LEU A 55 0.06 19.83 13.87
CA LEU A 55 0.11 20.57 12.61
C LEU A 55 -0.78 21.83 12.54
N GLY A 56 -1.65 22.07 13.53
CA GLY A 56 -2.59 23.21 13.48
C GLY A 56 -3.79 22.98 12.54
N HIS A 57 -4.84 23.80 12.66
CA HIS A 57 -6.21 23.60 12.14
C HIS A 57 -6.28 23.01 10.71
N VAL A 58 -6.52 21.70 10.61
CA VAL A 58 -7.04 21.04 9.41
C VAL A 58 -8.51 20.70 9.72
N PRO A 59 -9.49 21.20 8.94
CA PRO A 59 -10.90 20.90 9.15
C PRO A 59 -11.25 19.45 8.73
N ASP A 60 -12.18 18.83 9.46
CA ASP A 60 -12.65 17.44 9.26
C ASP A 60 -13.69 17.27 8.13
N GLN A 61 -14.12 18.37 7.50
CA GLN A 61 -15.11 18.28 6.43
C GLN A 61 -14.41 17.93 5.12
N LEU A 62 -14.51 16.65 4.73
CA LEU A 62 -14.48 16.29 3.33
C LEU A 62 -15.63 17.05 2.66
N PRO A 63 -15.38 17.92 1.66
CA PRO A 63 -16.47 18.53 0.91
C PRO A 63 -17.24 17.39 0.26
N GLU A 64 -18.52 17.26 0.62
CA GLU A 64 -19.49 16.46 -0.11
C GLU A 64 -19.70 17.13 -1.48
N GLN A 65 -18.73 16.98 -2.38
CA GLN A 65 -18.90 17.32 -3.78
C GLN A 65 -19.75 16.23 -4.42
N LYS A 66 -21.03 16.31 -4.09
CA LYS A 66 -22.12 15.72 -4.86
C LYS A 66 -21.86 16.02 -6.33
N ALA A 67 -21.80 14.94 -7.09
CA ALA A 67 -21.59 14.94 -8.53
C ALA A 67 -22.44 16.02 -9.21
N GLN A 68 -21.77 17.00 -9.81
CA GLN A 68 -22.23 17.69 -11.01
C GLN A 68 -21.07 18.49 -11.60
N VAL A 69 -20.24 17.78 -12.35
CA VAL A 69 -19.21 18.38 -13.18
C VAL A 69 -19.79 18.46 -14.60
N ASN A 70 -20.48 19.56 -14.90
CA ASN A 70 -20.63 20.03 -16.27
C ASN A 70 -19.34 20.79 -16.62
N VAL A 71 -18.29 20.10 -17.10
CA VAL A 71 -17.11 20.80 -17.64
C VAL A 71 -17.47 21.36 -19.01
N ALA A 72 -17.82 22.64 -19.06
CA ALA A 72 -17.42 23.48 -20.19
C ALA A 72 -15.98 23.97 -19.91
N PRO A 73 -15.07 23.98 -20.89
CA PRO A 73 -13.69 24.34 -20.65
C PRO A 73 -13.54 25.87 -20.63
N SER A 74 -13.40 26.44 -19.44
CA SER A 74 -12.89 27.81 -19.27
C SER A 74 -11.62 27.76 -18.43
N ILE A 75 -10.48 27.76 -19.12
CA ILE A 75 -9.16 27.95 -18.52
C ILE A 75 -9.11 29.37 -17.95
N VAL A 76 -9.06 29.50 -16.63
CA VAL A 76 -8.69 30.74 -15.95
C VAL A 76 -7.32 30.54 -15.33
N SER A 77 -6.30 31.07 -16.00
CA SER A 77 -4.94 31.20 -15.48
C SER A 77 -4.93 32.22 -14.35
N ARG A 78 -4.54 31.79 -13.14
CA ARG A 78 -4.19 32.69 -12.03
C ARG A 78 -2.75 32.40 -11.59
N PRO A 79 -1.85 33.40 -11.49
CA PRO A 79 -0.46 33.15 -11.16
C PRO A 79 -0.31 32.85 -9.66
N ALA A 80 0.27 31.70 -9.33
CA ALA A 80 0.75 31.36 -7.99
C ALA A 80 2.19 31.90 -7.80
N PRO A 81 2.59 32.29 -6.57
CA PRO A 81 3.96 32.69 -6.28
C PRO A 81 4.93 31.57 -6.67
N ALA A 82 6.02 31.94 -7.35
CA ALA A 82 6.96 31.03 -8.00
C ALA A 82 7.61 30.03 -7.03
N GLN A 83 6.92 28.91 -6.80
CA GLN A 83 7.60 27.65 -6.57
C GLN A 83 8.24 27.29 -7.91
N LYS A 84 9.54 27.00 -7.93
CA LYS A 84 10.16 26.41 -9.12
C LYS A 84 9.26 25.24 -9.54
N PRO A 85 8.72 25.20 -10.76
CA PRO A 85 7.96 24.04 -11.19
C PRO A 85 8.87 22.85 -11.02
N MET A 86 8.54 21.97 -10.07
CA MET A 86 9.10 20.65 -10.03
C MET A 86 8.64 20.04 -11.36
N PRO A 87 9.58 19.71 -12.27
CA PRO A 87 9.19 19.20 -13.57
C PRO A 87 8.31 17.99 -13.30
N SER A 88 7.09 18.01 -13.84
CA SER A 88 6.26 16.82 -13.94
C SER A 88 7.17 15.71 -14.47
N PRO A 89 7.34 14.57 -13.78
CA PRO A 89 8.30 13.55 -14.19
C PRO A 89 7.97 12.93 -15.56
N LEU A 90 6.80 13.24 -16.14
CA LEU A 90 6.40 12.82 -17.48
C LEU A 90 6.90 13.76 -18.60
N GLY A 91 7.63 14.83 -18.27
CA GLY A 91 8.17 15.79 -19.23
C GLY A 91 9.53 15.38 -19.79
N TYR A 92 9.52 14.56 -20.84
CA TYR A 92 10.61 14.31 -21.80
C TYR A 92 11.83 13.54 -21.29
N PHE A 93 11.63 12.34 -20.73
CA PHE A 93 12.70 11.36 -20.78
C PHE A 93 12.92 10.91 -22.23
N LYS A 94 14.19 10.75 -22.61
CA LYS A 94 14.58 10.30 -23.94
C LYS A 94 15.70 9.29 -23.79
N CYS A 95 15.76 8.36 -24.72
CA CYS A 95 16.87 7.43 -24.79
C CYS A 95 18.11 8.17 -25.30
N ASP A 96 19.01 8.50 -24.37
CA ASP A 96 20.26 9.21 -24.61
C ASP A 96 21.49 8.31 -24.42
N GLY A 97 21.27 6.99 -24.32
CA GLY A 97 22.33 5.99 -24.20
C GLY A 97 22.76 5.69 -22.76
N ARG A 98 22.09 6.25 -21.75
CA ARG A 98 22.32 5.87 -20.35
C ARG A 98 21.86 4.45 -20.07
N GLN A 99 22.64 3.73 -19.26
CA GLN A 99 22.42 2.30 -18.99
C GLN A 99 22.43 1.94 -17.49
N TYR A 100 22.98 2.79 -16.63
CA TYR A 100 23.22 2.48 -15.22
C TYR A 100 22.53 3.48 -14.28
N CYS A 101 22.27 3.04 -13.05
CA CYS A 101 21.57 3.82 -12.02
C CYS A 101 22.25 5.12 -11.63
N SER A 102 23.60 5.13 -11.58
CA SER A 102 24.39 6.33 -11.29
C SER A 102 24.16 7.48 -12.28
N GLN A 103 23.58 7.19 -13.45
CA GLN A 103 23.31 8.16 -14.50
C GLN A 103 21.87 8.69 -14.45
N MET A 104 21.00 8.10 -13.64
CA MET A 104 19.63 8.55 -13.42
C MET A 104 19.60 9.58 -12.28
N HIS A 105 18.60 10.46 -12.33
CA HIS A 105 18.36 11.50 -11.33
C HIS A 105 17.21 11.15 -10.39
N SER A 106 16.35 10.20 -10.78
CA SER A 106 15.20 9.76 -10.00
C SER A 106 14.87 8.30 -10.28
N LEU A 107 14.17 7.65 -9.33
CA LEU A 107 13.66 6.29 -9.53
C LEU A 107 12.56 6.26 -10.61
N ALA A 108 11.76 7.33 -10.72
CA ALA A 108 10.75 7.46 -11.78
C ALA A 108 11.39 7.50 -13.19
N GLU A 109 12.50 8.22 -13.35
CA GLU A 109 13.29 8.22 -14.59
C GLU A 109 13.85 6.82 -14.88
N ALA A 110 14.44 6.16 -13.88
CA ALA A 110 14.99 4.81 -14.05
C ALA A 110 13.91 3.81 -14.49
N ARG A 111 12.72 3.84 -13.87
CA ARG A 111 11.56 3.02 -14.28
C ARG A 111 11.14 3.31 -15.71
N TRP A 112 11.13 4.59 -16.11
CA TRP A 112 10.83 4.93 -17.49
C TRP A 112 11.89 4.36 -18.45
N PHE A 113 13.18 4.45 -18.11
CA PHE A 113 14.27 3.97 -18.96
C PHE A 113 14.19 2.46 -19.24
N ILE A 114 13.93 1.61 -18.24
CA ILE A 114 13.84 0.15 -18.47
C ILE A 114 12.67 -0.25 -19.38
N HIS A 115 11.60 0.56 -19.42
CA HIS A 115 10.43 0.28 -20.23
C HIS A 115 10.50 0.90 -21.63
N ASN A 116 11.25 1.98 -21.80
CA ASN A 116 11.22 2.78 -23.03
C ASN A 116 12.54 2.79 -23.80
N CYS A 117 13.67 2.42 -23.18
CA CYS A 117 14.98 2.50 -23.79
C CYS A 117 15.68 1.14 -23.95
N PRO A 118 16.37 0.91 -25.09
CA PRO A 118 17.14 -0.30 -25.29
C PRO A 118 18.43 -0.29 -24.46
N ASN A 119 18.96 -1.49 -24.20
CA ASN A 119 20.28 -1.71 -23.58
C ASN A 119 20.45 -1.21 -22.13
N THR A 120 19.36 -1.05 -21.38
CA THR A 120 19.43 -0.72 -19.95
C THR A 120 20.01 -1.88 -19.12
N LYS A 121 20.87 -1.56 -18.14
CA LYS A 121 21.53 -2.52 -17.24
C LYS A 121 21.31 -2.16 -15.76
N MET A 122 20.11 -1.69 -15.46
CA MET A 122 19.72 -1.17 -14.15
C MET A 122 18.74 -2.09 -13.38
N ASP A 123 18.07 -2.99 -14.09
CA ASP A 123 17.18 -4.01 -13.53
C ASP A 123 17.85 -5.38 -13.68
N GLY A 124 18.53 -5.82 -12.62
CA GLY A 124 19.38 -7.02 -12.64
C GLY A 124 18.59 -8.33 -12.55
N ASN A 125 17.51 -8.33 -11.77
CA ASN A 125 16.59 -9.46 -11.55
C ASN A 125 15.42 -9.48 -12.54
N ARG A 126 15.21 -8.39 -13.30
CA ARG A 126 14.18 -8.25 -14.34
C ARG A 126 12.76 -8.30 -13.79
N ASP A 127 12.54 -7.72 -12.62
CA ASP A 127 11.21 -7.63 -11.99
C ASP A 127 10.47 -6.33 -12.31
N GLY A 128 11.11 -5.41 -13.04
CA GLY A 128 10.55 -4.10 -13.38
C GLY A 128 10.88 -3.01 -12.36
N GLU A 129 11.64 -3.30 -11.31
CA GLU A 129 12.13 -2.31 -10.35
C GLU A 129 13.64 -2.08 -10.52
N PRO A 130 14.06 -0.99 -11.20
CA PRO A 130 15.47 -0.74 -11.43
C PRO A 130 16.16 -0.18 -10.18
N CYS A 131 17.49 -0.31 -10.15
CA CYS A 131 18.35 0.37 -9.18
C CYS A 131 18.18 -0.05 -7.73
N GLU A 132 17.82 -1.31 -7.52
CA GLU A 132 17.62 -1.86 -6.18
C GLU A 132 18.87 -1.81 -5.29
N SER A 133 20.05 -1.90 -5.90
CA SER A 133 21.35 -1.84 -5.22
C SER A 133 21.92 -0.42 -5.11
N ASP A 134 21.20 0.61 -5.57
CA ASP A 134 21.65 2.00 -5.45
C ASP A 134 21.38 2.53 -4.04
N SER A 135 22.41 3.02 -3.36
CA SER A 135 22.31 3.52 -1.98
C SER A 135 21.34 4.68 -1.83
N ARG A 136 21.09 5.44 -2.91
CA ARG A 136 20.14 6.56 -2.91
C ARG A 136 18.69 6.14 -2.67
N ARG A 137 18.33 4.87 -2.95
CA ARG A 137 16.97 4.31 -2.76
C ARG A 137 16.42 4.56 -1.35
N ASN A 138 17.29 4.55 -0.35
CA ASN A 138 16.89 4.70 1.05
C ASN A 138 17.17 6.10 1.63
N THR A 139 17.96 6.93 0.93
CA THR A 139 18.47 8.21 1.47
C THR A 139 17.91 9.43 0.77
N ASP A 140 17.43 9.30 -0.47
CA ASP A 140 16.94 10.41 -1.29
C ASP A 140 15.44 10.23 -1.57
N PRO A 141 14.58 11.19 -1.19
CA PRO A 141 13.14 11.15 -1.49
C PRO A 141 12.82 11.08 -2.99
N ASN A 142 13.72 11.50 -3.87
CA ASN A 142 13.55 11.35 -5.33
C ASN A 142 13.83 9.92 -5.82
N TRP A 143 14.28 9.05 -4.92
CA TRP A 143 14.62 7.65 -5.12
C TRP A 143 13.78 6.68 -4.26
N GLN A 144 12.78 7.20 -3.55
CA GLN A 144 11.75 6.44 -2.82
C GLN A 144 10.48 6.37 -3.67
#